data_AF-A0A5J4ZTN4-F1
#
_entry.id   AF-A0A5J4ZTN4-F1
#
_cell.length_a   1.000
_cell.length_b   1.000
_cell.length_c   1.000
_cell.angle_alpha   90.00
_cell.angle_beta   90.00
_cell.angle_gamma   90.00
#
_symmetry.space_group_name_H-M   'P 1'
#
loop_
_entity.id
_entity.type
_entity.pdbx_description
1 polymer ?
#
loop_
_entity_poly.entity_id
_entity_poly.type
_entity_poly.pdbx_seq_one_letter_code
_entity_poly.pdbx_strand_id
1 'polypeptide(L)'
;MQLGGLLKIRYLKKYIEIELQLGNIDRCRKLYKKYLEWSPENCYAWSKYAELERSLSENERARAAFELAIAQPALDMPELLWKAYIDFEISQREFERTRELYERLLDRTKHLKVWTSYAKFEASAMEEDVWGSDLPEDDVQESLHEQKQQCLQCSRRVFEKAINYYRTSAPELKEERTMLLEEWLNMERDFGALGDVNLVCVKLPKKLKRRRQIEIEDRPAGYEKHVDCLFPEETPPTNLKILEAAYQWKKQKTASDED
;
A
#
# COMPACT_ATOMS: atom_id res chain seq x y z
N MET A 1 -12.64 14.32 35.37
CA MET A 1 -13.97 14.17 34.73
C MET A 1 -14.07 12.99 33.73
N GLN A 2 -12.98 12.29 33.38
CA GLN A 2 -12.97 11.24 32.34
C GLN A 2 -13.52 9.85 32.75
N LEU A 3 -13.52 9.49 34.04
CA LEU A 3 -13.96 8.17 34.51
C LEU A 3 -15.47 7.89 34.29
N GLY A 4 -16.31 8.93 34.38
CA GLY A 4 -17.76 8.80 34.20
C GLY A 4 -18.19 8.52 32.75
N GLY A 5 -17.43 9.03 31.77
CA GLY A 5 -17.69 8.76 30.35
C GLY A 5 -17.33 7.33 29.94
N LEU A 6 -16.18 6.84 30.41
CA LEU A 6 -15.71 5.47 30.15
C LEU A 6 -16.64 4.40 30.72
N LEU A 7 -17.18 4.62 31.93
CA LEU A 7 -18.19 3.75 32.52
C LEU A 7 -19.46 3.70 31.66
N LYS A 8 -19.95 4.87 31.22
CA LYS A 8 -21.13 4.97 30.35
C LYS A 8 -20.94 4.24 29.01
N ILE A 9 -19.76 4.35 28.39
CA ILE A 9 -19.42 3.64 27.15
C ILE A 9 -19.44 2.12 27.34
N ARG A 10 -18.93 1.62 28.46
CA ARG A 10 -18.96 0.18 28.78
C ARG A 10 -20.38 -0.36 28.88
N TYR A 11 -21.31 0.40 29.47
CA TYR A 11 -22.72 0.01 29.52
C TYR A 11 -23.38 0.06 28.13
N LEU A 12 -23.09 1.08 27.32
CA LEU A 12 -23.62 1.16 25.96
C LEU A 12 -23.19 -0.04 25.10
N LYS A 13 -21.92 -0.46 25.16
CA LYS A 13 -21.45 -1.64 24.42
C LYS A 13 -22.25 -2.90 24.76
N LYS A 14 -22.42 -3.18 26.06
CA LYS A 14 -23.22 -4.34 26.52
C LYS A 14 -24.67 -4.22 26.11
N TYR A 15 -25.25 -3.02 26.19
CA TYR A 15 -26.65 -2.82 25.85
C TYR A 15 -26.90 -2.95 24.35
N ILE A 16 -25.98 -2.46 23.51
CA ILE A 16 -25.98 -2.69 22.05
C ILE A 16 -25.94 -4.18 21.73
N GLU A 17 -25.05 -4.94 22.39
CA GLU A 17 -24.93 -6.38 22.18
C GLU A 17 -26.23 -7.13 22.51
N ILE A 18 -26.87 -6.78 23.64
CA ILE A 18 -28.16 -7.35 24.04
C ILE A 18 -29.26 -6.97 23.04
N GLU A 19 -29.38 -5.71 22.65
CA GLU A 19 -30.40 -5.25 21.70
C GLU A 19 -30.21 -5.89 20.31
N LEU A 20 -28.96 -6.16 19.92
CA LEU A 20 -28.64 -6.87 18.68
C LEU A 20 -29.10 -8.33 18.74
N GLN A 21 -28.87 -9.02 19.87
CA GLN A 21 -29.37 -10.38 20.11
C GLN A 21 -30.90 -10.45 20.10
N LEU A 22 -31.57 -9.38 20.54
CA LEU A 22 -33.02 -9.24 20.52
C LEU A 22 -33.57 -8.80 19.15
N GLY A 23 -32.72 -8.50 18.17
CA GLY A 23 -33.12 -8.05 16.83
C GLY A 23 -33.66 -6.62 16.77
N ASN A 24 -33.49 -5.81 17.81
CA ASN A 24 -34.00 -4.44 17.89
C ASN A 24 -33.10 -3.43 17.17
N ILE A 25 -33.01 -3.54 15.85
CA ILE A 25 -32.07 -2.78 15.02
C ILE A 25 -32.19 -1.26 15.19
N ASP A 26 -33.41 -0.72 15.29
CA ASP A 26 -33.59 0.73 15.46
C ASP A 26 -33.10 1.25 16.80
N ARG A 27 -33.16 0.42 17.86
CA ARG A 27 -32.56 0.74 19.14
C ARG A 27 -31.04 0.68 19.05
N CYS A 28 -30.49 -0.36 18.41
CA CYS A 28 -29.05 -0.47 18.15
C CYS A 28 -28.51 0.78 17.44
N ARG A 29 -29.20 1.26 16.38
CA ARG A 29 -28.81 2.50 15.67
C ARG A 29 -28.78 3.72 16.59
N LYS A 30 -29.83 3.92 17.40
CA LYS A 30 -29.89 5.04 18.35
C LYS A 30 -28.76 4.96 19.39
N LEU A 31 -28.45 3.76 19.86
CA LEU A 31 -27.38 3.54 20.83
C LEU A 31 -25.99 3.76 20.23
N TYR A 32 -25.75 3.31 18.99
CA TYR A 32 -24.51 3.60 18.28
C TYR A 32 -24.33 5.09 18.03
N LYS A 33 -25.37 5.80 17.58
CA LYS A 33 -25.30 7.27 17.42
C LYS A 33 -24.92 7.96 18.74
N LYS A 34 -25.58 7.60 19.83
CA LYS A 34 -25.26 8.12 21.17
C LYS A 34 -23.86 7.75 21.64
N TYR A 35 -23.37 6.56 21.27
CA TYR A 35 -22.00 6.14 21.58
C TYR A 35 -20.99 7.02 20.82
N LEU A 36 -21.23 7.26 19.53
CA LEU A 36 -20.37 8.08 18.68
C LEU A 36 -20.42 9.57 19.05
N GLU A 37 -21.55 10.07 19.57
CA GLU A 37 -21.64 11.41 20.16
C GLU A 37 -20.75 11.59 21.39
N TRP A 38 -20.53 10.51 22.17
CA TRP A 38 -19.73 10.57 23.40
C TRP A 38 -18.24 10.30 23.16
N SER A 39 -17.90 9.56 22.10
CA SER A 39 -16.53 9.24 21.71
C SER A 39 -16.38 9.20 20.19
N PRO A 40 -16.41 10.37 19.52
CA PRO A 40 -16.21 10.45 18.07
C PRO A 40 -14.82 10.00 17.63
N GLU A 41 -13.83 10.05 18.51
CA GLU A 41 -12.46 9.58 18.28
C GLU A 41 -12.32 8.06 18.16
N ASN A 42 -13.35 7.31 18.58
CA ASN A 42 -13.28 5.85 18.72
C ASN A 42 -13.51 5.13 17.38
N CYS A 43 -12.43 4.81 16.68
CA CYS A 43 -12.48 4.08 15.41
C CYS A 43 -13.20 2.72 15.51
N TYR A 44 -13.03 2.00 16.63
CA TYR A 44 -13.69 0.70 16.82
C TYR A 44 -15.22 0.84 16.84
N ALA A 45 -15.75 1.90 17.46
CA ALA A 45 -17.18 2.18 17.48
C ALA A 45 -17.72 2.46 16.08
N TRP A 46 -17.00 3.28 15.28
CA TRP A 46 -17.33 3.55 13.89
C TRP A 46 -17.32 2.28 13.03
N SER A 47 -16.26 1.48 13.11
CA SER A 47 -16.17 0.21 12.38
C SER A 47 -17.30 -0.75 12.74
N LYS A 48 -17.67 -0.85 14.02
CA LYS A 48 -18.78 -1.71 14.46
C LYS A 48 -20.14 -1.18 14.01
N TYR A 49 -20.33 0.13 13.97
CA TYR A 49 -21.56 0.72 13.46
C TYR A 49 -21.71 0.49 11.95
N ALA A 50 -20.63 0.66 11.18
CA ALA A 50 -20.65 0.37 9.75
C ALA A 50 -20.84 -1.14 9.47
N GLU A 51 -20.23 -2.01 10.27
CA GLU A 51 -20.43 -3.47 10.19
C GLU A 51 -21.89 -3.86 10.45
N LEU A 52 -22.56 -3.21 11.40
CA LEU A 52 -24.00 -3.38 11.63
C LEU A 52 -24.81 -3.01 10.38
N GLU A 53 -24.62 -1.82 9.82
CA GLU A 53 -25.39 -1.40 8.63
C GLU A 53 -25.08 -2.30 7.41
N ARG A 54 -23.81 -2.75 7.27
CA ARG A 54 -23.43 -3.77 6.28
C ARG A 54 -24.18 -5.09 6.47
N SER A 55 -24.32 -5.57 7.72
CA SER A 55 -25.06 -6.81 8.01
C SER A 55 -26.54 -6.73 7.66
N LEU A 56 -27.08 -5.51 7.55
CA LEU A 56 -28.45 -5.22 7.16
C LEU A 56 -28.58 -4.94 5.66
N SER A 57 -27.50 -5.08 4.88
CA SER A 57 -27.42 -4.69 3.46
C SER A 57 -27.70 -3.19 3.21
N GLU A 58 -27.55 -2.35 4.22
CA GLU A 58 -27.75 -0.90 4.14
C GLU A 58 -26.44 -0.20 3.75
N ASN A 59 -25.97 -0.50 2.53
CA ASN A 59 -24.65 -0.10 2.04
C ASN A 59 -24.43 1.42 2.06
N GLU A 60 -25.43 2.21 1.66
CA GLU A 60 -25.33 3.67 1.69
C GLU A 60 -25.16 4.23 3.10
N ARG A 61 -25.82 3.62 4.09
CA ARG A 61 -25.68 4.01 5.51
C ARG A 61 -24.32 3.61 6.06
N ALA A 62 -23.82 2.43 5.71
CA ALA A 62 -22.48 2.00 6.06
C ALA A 62 -21.42 2.98 5.51
N ARG A 63 -21.54 3.38 4.24
CA ARG A 63 -20.68 4.40 3.61
C ARG A 63 -20.76 5.75 4.32
N ALA A 64 -21.98 6.22 4.60
CA ALA A 64 -22.17 7.46 5.33
C ALA A 64 -21.51 7.41 6.72
N ALA A 65 -21.57 6.27 7.42
CA ALA A 65 -20.89 6.09 8.69
C ALA A 65 -19.35 6.17 8.54
N PHE A 66 -18.78 5.55 7.50
CA PHE A 66 -17.34 5.64 7.23
C PHE A 66 -16.90 7.06 6.85
N GLU A 67 -17.64 7.75 5.97
CA GLU A 67 -17.35 9.13 5.58
C GLU A 67 -17.42 10.10 6.77
N LEU A 68 -18.43 9.95 7.63
CA LEU A 68 -18.53 10.72 8.87
C LEU A 68 -17.35 10.44 9.82
N ALA A 69 -16.88 9.20 9.86
CA ALA A 69 -15.75 8.80 10.69
C ALA A 69 -14.43 9.42 10.19
N ILE A 70 -14.12 9.35 8.89
CA ILE A 70 -12.88 9.91 8.32
C ILE A 70 -12.85 11.45 8.26
N ALA A 71 -14.03 12.08 8.38
CA ALA A 71 -14.19 13.52 8.53
C ALA A 71 -13.93 14.03 9.96
N GLN A 72 -13.84 13.13 10.95
CA GLN A 72 -13.52 13.53 12.32
C GLN A 72 -12.09 14.12 12.40
N PRO A 73 -11.88 15.21 13.16
CA PRO A 73 -10.61 15.91 13.21
C PRO A 73 -9.51 15.13 13.96
N ALA A 74 -9.91 14.26 14.89
CA ALA A 74 -9.01 13.42 15.67
C ALA A 74 -9.58 12.00 15.77
N LEU A 75 -8.76 11.03 15.38
CA LEU A 75 -9.06 9.61 15.43
C LEU A 75 -7.92 8.90 16.14
N ASP A 76 -8.26 7.92 17.00
CA ASP A 76 -7.27 7.14 17.77
C ASP A 76 -6.40 6.28 16.84
N MET A 77 -7.05 5.45 16.02
CA MET A 77 -6.39 4.53 15.09
C MET A 77 -6.96 4.70 13.68
N PRO A 78 -6.59 5.76 12.95
CA PRO A 78 -7.15 6.05 11.63
C PRO A 78 -6.84 4.93 10.61
N GLU A 79 -5.68 4.29 10.71
CA GLU A 79 -5.27 3.19 9.82
C GLU A 79 -6.28 2.03 9.80
N LEU A 80 -6.81 1.65 10.97
CA LEU A 80 -7.79 0.57 11.09
C LEU A 80 -9.12 0.93 10.42
N LEU A 81 -9.53 2.20 10.54
CA LEU A 81 -10.77 2.69 9.96
C LEU A 81 -10.68 2.74 8.43
N TRP A 82 -9.57 3.27 7.88
CA TRP A 82 -9.34 3.29 6.43
C TRP A 82 -9.27 1.89 5.85
N LYS A 83 -8.56 0.96 6.53
CA LYS A 83 -8.54 -0.44 6.10
C LYS A 83 -9.94 -1.05 6.08
N ALA A 84 -10.72 -0.87 7.15
CA ALA A 84 -12.08 -1.39 7.21
C ALA A 84 -12.99 -0.80 6.12
N TYR A 85 -12.80 0.49 5.76
CA TYR A 85 -13.57 1.12 4.70
C TYR A 85 -13.19 0.58 3.31
N ILE A 86 -11.89 0.45 3.04
CA ILE A 86 -11.38 -0.15 1.80
C ILE A 86 -11.85 -1.60 1.67
N ASP A 87 -11.70 -2.43 2.72
CA ASP A 87 -12.18 -3.81 2.72
C ASP A 87 -13.70 -3.88 2.47
N PHE A 88 -14.46 -2.90 2.98
CA PHE A 88 -15.90 -2.80 2.74
C PHE A 88 -16.21 -2.55 1.26
N GLU A 89 -15.62 -1.54 0.62
CA GLU A 89 -15.91 -1.25 -0.80
C GLU A 89 -15.42 -2.40 -1.72
N ILE A 90 -14.29 -3.04 -1.40
CA ILE A 90 -13.83 -4.26 -2.09
C ILE A 90 -14.88 -5.36 -1.97
N SER A 91 -15.46 -5.56 -0.78
CA SER A 91 -16.51 -6.57 -0.57
C SER A 91 -17.81 -6.27 -1.33
N GLN A 92 -18.07 -5.00 -1.62
CA GLN A 92 -19.20 -4.55 -2.44
C GLN A 92 -18.87 -4.55 -3.94
N ARG A 93 -17.66 -4.93 -4.34
CA ARG A 93 -17.14 -4.88 -5.72
C ARG A 93 -17.17 -3.48 -6.33
N GLU A 94 -17.03 -2.44 -5.51
CA GLU A 94 -17.04 -1.04 -5.94
C GLU A 94 -15.61 -0.56 -6.15
N PHE A 95 -15.03 -1.01 -7.27
CA PHE A 95 -13.61 -0.84 -7.57
C PHE A 95 -13.23 0.63 -7.75
N GLU A 96 -14.06 1.42 -8.44
CA GLU A 96 -13.83 2.85 -8.67
C GLU A 96 -13.74 3.61 -7.35
N ARG A 97 -14.68 3.37 -6.44
CA ARG A 97 -14.68 3.98 -5.11
C ARG A 97 -13.48 3.53 -4.29
N THR A 98 -13.08 2.27 -4.42
CA THR A 98 -11.89 1.76 -3.75
C THR A 98 -10.63 2.49 -4.23
N ARG A 99 -10.49 2.75 -5.54
CA ARG A 99 -9.38 3.55 -6.10
C ARG A 99 -9.38 4.97 -5.55
N GLU A 100 -10.54 5.63 -5.52
CA GLU A 100 -10.68 6.98 -4.95
C GLU A 100 -10.29 7.01 -3.46
N LEU A 101 -10.67 5.99 -2.69
CA LEU A 101 -10.28 5.87 -1.28
C LEU A 101 -8.78 5.67 -1.11
N TYR A 102 -8.13 4.86 -1.95
CA TYR A 102 -6.68 4.71 -1.93
C TYR A 102 -5.97 6.01 -2.27
N GLU A 103 -6.42 6.76 -3.28
CA GLU A 103 -5.84 8.06 -3.63
C GLU A 103 -6.00 9.08 -2.49
N ARG A 104 -7.20 9.19 -1.90
CA ARG A 104 -7.45 10.04 -0.72
C ARG A 104 -6.57 9.65 0.48
N LEU A 105 -6.41 8.35 0.73
CA LEU A 105 -5.54 7.85 1.80
C LEU A 105 -4.07 8.17 1.51
N LEU A 106 -3.64 8.02 0.26
CA LEU A 106 -2.29 8.35 -0.17
C LEU A 106 -2.02 9.84 0.01
N ASP A 107 -2.97 10.73 -0.26
CA ASP A 107 -2.79 12.16 -0.03
C ASP A 107 -2.58 12.54 1.44
N ARG A 108 -3.11 11.72 2.37
CA ARG A 108 -2.87 11.88 3.80
C ARG A 108 -1.58 11.21 4.28
N THR A 109 -1.28 10.02 3.74
CA THR A 109 -0.15 9.19 4.18
C THR A 109 0.53 8.51 3.01
N LYS A 110 1.87 8.59 2.93
CA LYS A 110 2.64 7.98 1.84
C LYS A 110 3.41 6.74 2.33
N HIS A 111 2.80 5.96 3.23
CA HIS A 111 3.43 4.77 3.82
C HIS A 111 3.53 3.63 2.81
N LEU A 112 4.64 2.88 2.91
CA LEU A 112 4.93 1.70 2.08
C LEU A 112 3.75 0.73 1.99
N LYS A 113 3.14 0.40 3.13
CA LYS A 113 2.03 -0.56 3.23
C LYS A 113 0.82 -0.14 2.41
N VAL A 114 0.54 1.17 2.30
CA VAL A 114 -0.60 1.69 1.53
C VAL A 114 -0.35 1.48 0.03
N TRP A 115 0.85 1.82 -0.46
CA TRP A 115 1.24 1.57 -1.84
C TRP A 115 1.18 0.08 -2.21
N THR A 116 1.74 -0.79 -1.37
CA THR A 116 1.68 -2.25 -1.57
C THR A 116 0.25 -2.77 -1.60
N SER A 117 -0.60 -2.32 -0.66
CA SER A 117 -2.01 -2.71 -0.61
C SER A 117 -2.77 -2.25 -1.84
N TYR A 118 -2.51 -1.02 -2.31
CA TYR A 118 -3.17 -0.48 -3.50
C TYR A 118 -2.78 -1.26 -4.77
N ALA A 119 -1.49 -1.57 -4.93
CA ALA A 119 -1.03 -2.35 -6.07
C ALA A 119 -1.59 -3.79 -6.06
N LYS A 120 -1.69 -4.43 -4.89
CA LYS A 120 -2.33 -5.75 -4.74
C LYS A 120 -3.82 -5.71 -5.06
N PHE A 121 -4.50 -4.66 -4.64
CA PHE A 121 -5.89 -4.43 -4.98
C PHE A 121 -6.08 -4.37 -6.51
N GLU A 122 -5.34 -3.52 -7.22
CA GLU A 122 -5.44 -3.39 -8.69
C GLU A 122 -5.11 -4.70 -9.41
N ALA A 123 -4.17 -5.50 -8.88
CA ALA A 123 -3.86 -6.82 -9.43
C ALA A 123 -5.02 -7.82 -9.31
N SER A 124 -5.90 -7.64 -8.32
CA SER A 124 -7.04 -8.52 -8.04
C SER A 124 -8.40 -7.96 -8.48
N ALA A 125 -8.44 -6.72 -8.95
CA ALA A 125 -9.66 -5.99 -9.28
C ALA A 125 -10.22 -6.41 -10.66
N MET A 126 -10.68 -7.66 -10.76
CA MET A 126 -11.30 -8.20 -11.97
C MET A 126 -12.82 -8.00 -11.93
N GLU A 127 -13.39 -7.49 -13.01
CA GLU A 127 -14.83 -7.38 -13.22
C GLU A 127 -15.38 -8.72 -13.73
N GLU A 128 -15.87 -9.57 -12.82
CA GLU A 128 -16.53 -10.83 -13.18
C GLU A 128 -17.97 -10.58 -13.69
N ASP A 129 -18.12 -9.90 -14.81
CA ASP A 129 -19.43 -9.77 -15.49
C ASP A 129 -19.67 -10.87 -16.54
N VAL A 130 -18.76 -11.85 -16.64
CA VAL A 130 -18.72 -12.80 -17.76
C VAL A 130 -19.55 -14.08 -17.52
N TRP A 131 -19.92 -14.38 -16.27
CA TRP A 131 -20.49 -15.69 -15.88
C TRP A 131 -21.96 -15.93 -16.32
N GLY A 132 -22.60 -14.96 -16.96
CA GLY A 132 -23.97 -15.04 -17.47
C GLY A 132 -24.12 -14.91 -18.98
N SER A 133 -23.02 -14.95 -19.72
CA SER A 133 -23.02 -14.75 -21.18
C SER A 133 -23.06 -16.08 -21.93
N ASP A 134 -23.94 -16.22 -22.93
CA ASP A 134 -24.01 -17.36 -23.86
C ASP A 134 -22.81 -17.40 -24.85
N LEU A 135 -21.65 -16.91 -24.43
CA LEU A 135 -20.47 -16.77 -25.29
C LEU A 135 -19.72 -18.10 -25.45
N PRO A 136 -19.11 -18.34 -26.63
CA PRO A 136 -18.18 -19.45 -26.84
C PRO A 136 -17.07 -19.49 -25.77
N GLU A 137 -16.64 -20.69 -25.39
CA GLU A 137 -15.59 -20.89 -24.37
C GLU A 137 -14.28 -20.14 -24.69
N ASP A 138 -13.93 -20.02 -25.98
CA ASP A 138 -12.75 -19.30 -26.44
C ASP A 138 -12.86 -17.78 -26.20
N ASP A 139 -14.04 -17.19 -26.43
CA ASP A 139 -14.29 -15.75 -26.24
C ASP A 139 -14.27 -15.37 -24.75
N VAL A 140 -14.76 -16.26 -23.88
CA VAL A 140 -14.69 -16.10 -22.41
C VAL A 140 -13.23 -16.11 -21.93
N GLN A 141 -12.41 -17.01 -22.48
CA GLN A 141 -10.99 -17.11 -22.15
C GLN A 141 -10.20 -15.87 -22.58
N GLU A 142 -10.49 -15.33 -23.77
CA GLU A 142 -9.88 -14.10 -24.29
C GLU A 142 -10.25 -12.90 -23.42
N SER A 143 -11.54 -12.71 -23.09
CA SER A 143 -11.99 -11.64 -22.19
C SER A 143 -11.31 -11.70 -20.82
N LEU A 144 -11.15 -12.90 -20.23
CA LEU A 144 -10.49 -13.04 -18.93
C LEU A 144 -8.99 -12.72 -19.03
N HIS A 145 -8.34 -13.09 -20.13
CA HIS A 145 -6.94 -12.76 -20.38
C HIS A 145 -6.72 -11.25 -20.50
N GLU A 146 -7.60 -10.56 -21.25
CA GLU A 146 -7.58 -9.10 -21.37
C GLU A 146 -7.78 -8.40 -20.02
N GLN A 147 -8.76 -8.83 -19.22
CA GLN A 147 -8.99 -8.30 -17.88
C GLN A 147 -7.78 -8.49 -16.96
N LYS A 148 -7.18 -9.68 -16.96
CA LYS A 148 -5.94 -9.96 -16.20
C LYS A 148 -4.80 -9.05 -16.62
N GLN A 149 -4.64 -8.82 -17.92
CA GLN A 149 -3.63 -7.91 -18.45
C GLN A 149 -3.88 -6.47 -18.02
N GLN A 150 -5.14 -6.03 -18.00
CA GLN A 150 -5.52 -4.69 -17.53
C GLN A 150 -5.25 -4.50 -16.03
N CYS A 151 -5.61 -5.48 -15.19
CA CYS A 151 -5.31 -5.49 -13.75
C CYS A 151 -3.81 -5.36 -13.49
N LEU A 152 -3.01 -6.13 -14.22
CA LEU A 152 -1.55 -6.08 -14.15
C LEU A 152 -1.01 -4.69 -14.53
N GLN A 153 -1.52 -4.09 -15.60
CA GLN A 153 -1.13 -2.73 -16.01
C GLN A 153 -1.50 -1.67 -14.96
N CYS A 154 -2.69 -1.75 -14.37
CA CYS A 154 -3.10 -0.86 -13.29
C CYS A 154 -2.18 -1.00 -12.08
N SER A 155 -1.84 -2.23 -11.68
CA SER A 155 -0.91 -2.50 -10.59
C SER A 155 0.50 -1.94 -10.86
N ARG A 156 1.04 -2.14 -12.08
CA ARG A 156 2.33 -1.56 -12.51
C ARG A 156 2.34 -0.04 -12.38
N ARG A 157 1.28 0.64 -12.81
CA ARG A 157 1.17 2.11 -12.69
C ARG A 157 1.24 2.57 -11.24
N VAL A 158 0.64 1.83 -10.31
CA VAL A 158 0.71 2.13 -8.87
C VAL A 158 2.14 1.98 -8.36
N PHE A 159 2.83 0.89 -8.71
CA PHE A 159 4.23 0.68 -8.34
C PHE A 159 5.15 1.77 -8.90
N GLU A 160 4.97 2.15 -10.17
CA GLU A 160 5.74 3.21 -10.80
C GLU A 160 5.53 4.57 -10.12
N LYS A 161 4.27 4.91 -9.80
CA LYS A 161 3.92 6.12 -9.04
C LYS A 161 4.58 6.12 -7.66
N ALA A 162 4.53 4.99 -6.95
CA ALA A 162 5.16 4.82 -5.65
C ALA A 162 6.69 5.00 -5.74
N ILE A 163 7.35 4.33 -6.67
CA ILE A 163 8.80 4.42 -6.87
C ILE A 163 9.21 5.84 -7.23
N ASN A 164 8.45 6.52 -8.08
CA ASN A 164 8.70 7.91 -8.44
C ASN A 164 8.59 8.84 -7.22
N TYR A 165 7.60 8.61 -6.34
CA TYR A 165 7.48 9.32 -5.08
C TYR A 165 8.72 9.13 -4.19
N TYR A 166 9.14 7.88 -3.93
CA TYR A 166 10.33 7.62 -3.11
C TYR A 166 11.62 8.15 -3.74
N ARG A 167 11.70 8.17 -5.07
CA ARG A 167 12.85 8.74 -5.79
C ARG A 167 12.94 10.26 -5.66
N THR A 168 11.81 10.97 -5.66
CA THR A 168 11.78 12.45 -5.75
C THR A 168 11.52 13.13 -4.41
N SER A 169 10.60 12.59 -3.62
CA SER A 169 10.07 13.23 -2.41
C SER A 169 10.68 12.67 -1.12
N ALA A 170 11.18 11.43 -1.13
CA ALA A 170 11.76 10.77 0.05
C ALA A 170 12.98 9.90 -0.30
N PRO A 171 14.05 10.48 -0.90
CA PRO A 171 15.23 9.73 -1.36
C PRO A 171 16.02 9.05 -0.23
N GLU A 172 15.82 9.46 1.02
CA GLU A 172 16.39 8.85 2.21
C GLU A 172 15.79 7.47 2.53
N LEU A 173 14.55 7.22 2.10
CA LEU A 173 13.79 5.97 2.33
C LEU A 173 14.14 4.91 1.27
N LYS A 174 15.43 4.60 1.16
CA LYS A 174 15.96 3.65 0.17
C LYS A 174 15.53 2.21 0.47
N GLU A 175 15.38 1.85 1.73
CA GLU A 175 14.95 0.51 2.13
C GLU A 175 13.50 0.26 1.70
N GLU A 176 12.61 1.22 1.91
CA GLU A 176 11.20 1.17 1.50
C GLU A 176 11.08 1.10 -0.03
N ARG A 177 11.86 1.89 -0.76
CA ARG A 177 11.93 1.79 -2.23
C ARG A 177 12.40 0.40 -2.68
N THR A 178 13.34 -0.21 -1.94
CA THR A 178 13.82 -1.56 -2.22
C THR A 178 12.72 -2.60 -1.96
N MET A 179 12.01 -2.49 -0.83
CA MET A 179 10.90 -3.38 -0.50
C MET A 179 9.77 -3.27 -1.53
N LEU A 180 9.47 -2.07 -2.04
CA LEU A 180 8.50 -1.90 -3.13
C LEU A 180 8.92 -2.64 -4.41
N LEU A 181 10.19 -2.56 -4.78
CA LEU A 181 10.69 -3.25 -5.97
C LEU A 181 10.68 -4.77 -5.78
N GLU A 182 11.01 -5.26 -4.59
CA GLU A 182 10.89 -6.69 -4.25
C GLU A 182 9.42 -7.15 -4.34
N GLU A 183 8.48 -6.33 -3.86
CA GLU A 183 7.05 -6.63 -3.95
C GLU A 183 6.53 -6.59 -5.39
N TRP A 184 6.96 -5.62 -6.19
CA TRP A 184 6.65 -5.57 -7.62
C TRP A 184 7.20 -6.80 -8.33
N LEU A 185 8.42 -7.23 -8.03
CA LEU A 185 9.02 -8.43 -8.60
C LEU A 185 8.21 -9.69 -8.30
N ASN A 186 7.73 -9.82 -7.05
CA ASN A 186 6.88 -10.96 -6.67
C ASN A 186 5.55 -10.92 -7.41
N MET A 187 4.92 -9.75 -7.52
CA MET A 187 3.69 -9.57 -8.28
C MET A 187 3.87 -9.95 -9.75
N GLU A 188 4.93 -9.49 -10.44
CA GLU A 188 5.22 -9.89 -11.82
C GLU A 188 5.40 -11.41 -11.96
N ARG A 189 6.00 -12.06 -10.96
CA ARG A 189 6.14 -13.52 -10.94
C ARG A 189 4.80 -14.22 -10.79
N ASP A 190 3.91 -13.70 -9.94
CA ASP A 190 2.60 -14.29 -9.66
C ASP A 190 1.66 -14.27 -10.88
N PHE A 191 1.83 -13.29 -11.79
CA PHE A 191 1.11 -13.23 -13.06
C PHE A 191 1.64 -14.18 -14.15
N GLY A 192 2.74 -14.89 -13.88
CA GLY A 192 3.27 -15.93 -14.77
C GLY A 192 3.62 -15.39 -16.16
N ALA A 193 2.98 -15.93 -17.21
CA ALA A 193 3.26 -15.57 -18.60
C ALA A 193 2.88 -14.11 -18.96
N LEU A 194 1.95 -13.49 -18.21
CA LEU A 194 1.57 -12.09 -18.40
C LEU A 194 2.56 -11.12 -17.76
N GLY A 195 3.30 -11.59 -16.76
CA GLY A 195 4.27 -10.81 -16.01
C GLY A 195 5.60 -10.66 -16.73
N ASP A 196 6.32 -9.58 -16.40
CA ASP A 196 7.69 -9.36 -16.86
C ASP A 196 8.60 -9.03 -15.66
N VAL A 197 9.28 -10.07 -15.19
CA VAL A 197 10.24 -9.97 -14.08
C VAL A 197 11.46 -9.13 -14.46
N ASN A 198 11.84 -9.08 -15.75
CA ASN A 198 13.01 -8.34 -16.20
C ASN A 198 12.83 -6.83 -16.07
N LEU A 199 11.61 -6.34 -16.28
CA LEU A 199 11.24 -4.93 -16.08
C LEU A 199 11.63 -4.41 -14.69
N VAL A 200 11.52 -5.25 -13.67
CA VAL A 200 11.81 -4.90 -12.27
C VAL A 200 13.24 -5.24 -11.89
N CYS A 201 13.79 -6.37 -12.37
CA CYS A 201 15.17 -6.77 -12.10
C CYS A 201 16.19 -5.69 -12.45
N VAL A 202 16.00 -4.98 -13.56
CA VAL A 202 16.89 -3.89 -13.97
C VAL A 202 16.85 -2.67 -13.05
N LYS A 203 15.81 -2.55 -12.21
CA LYS A 203 15.60 -1.44 -11.25
C LYS A 203 16.08 -1.79 -9.83
N LEU A 204 16.34 -3.07 -9.54
CA LEU A 204 16.71 -3.52 -8.20
C LEU A 204 18.06 -2.94 -7.74
N PRO A 205 18.15 -2.47 -6.49
CA PRO A 205 19.39 -1.94 -5.96
C PRO A 205 20.37 -3.06 -5.60
N LYS A 206 21.67 -2.73 -5.69
CA LYS A 206 22.74 -3.55 -5.13
C LYS A 206 22.87 -3.21 -3.65
N LYS A 207 22.59 -4.18 -2.77
CA LYS A 207 22.77 -4.06 -1.32
C LYS A 207 24.26 -4.17 -0.99
N LEU A 208 24.87 -3.10 -0.46
CA LEU A 208 26.27 -3.06 -0.05
C LEU A 208 26.38 -2.84 1.47
N LYS A 209 27.21 -3.64 2.13
CA LYS A 209 27.48 -3.46 3.56
C LYS A 209 28.52 -2.36 3.74
N ARG A 210 28.12 -1.21 4.29
CA ARG A 210 29.02 -0.10 4.62
C ARG A 210 29.17 0.00 6.15
N ARG A 211 30.32 0.49 6.61
CA ARG A 211 30.58 0.75 8.04
C ARG A 211 30.48 2.25 8.27
N ARG A 212 29.56 2.68 9.12
CA ARG A 212 29.44 4.08 9.57
C ARG A 212 30.02 4.19 10.97
N GLN A 213 30.87 5.18 11.20
CA GLN A 213 31.42 5.43 12.54
C GLN A 213 30.36 6.15 13.38
N ILE A 214 30.13 5.66 14.60
CA ILE A 214 29.28 6.33 15.59
C ILE A 214 30.19 7.16 16.48
N GLU A 215 29.87 8.44 16.61
CA GLU A 215 30.49 9.36 17.57
C GLU A 215 29.53 9.55 18.74
N ILE A 216 29.99 9.24 19.95
CA ILE A 216 29.30 9.58 21.19
C ILE A 216 30.27 10.48 21.97
N GLU A 217 29.83 11.69 22.34
CA GLU A 217 30.62 12.65 23.12
C GLU A 217 32.03 12.92 22.56
N ASP A 218 32.13 13.23 21.25
CA ASP A 218 33.39 13.52 20.52
C ASP A 218 34.46 12.42 20.61
N ARG A 219 34.07 11.19 20.99
CA ARG A 219 34.93 10.01 20.95
C ARG A 219 34.35 8.94 20.01
N PRO A 220 35.21 8.27 19.20
CA PRO A 220 34.80 7.13 18.40
C PRO A 220 34.24 6.02 19.30
N ALA A 221 32.92 5.81 19.27
CA ALA A 221 32.22 4.86 20.15
C ALA A 221 31.99 3.49 19.50
N GLY A 222 32.20 3.39 18.18
CA GLY A 222 32.12 2.12 17.45
C GLY A 222 31.80 2.29 15.97
N TYR A 223 31.65 1.17 15.26
CA TYR A 223 31.15 1.13 13.89
C TYR A 223 29.77 0.49 13.86
N GLU A 224 28.79 1.17 13.29
CA GLU A 224 27.51 0.57 12.90
C GLU A 224 27.63 -0.05 11.51
N LYS A 225 27.21 -1.32 11.37
CA LYS A 225 27.05 -1.95 10.05
C LYS A 225 25.72 -1.48 9.47
N HIS A 226 25.76 -0.54 8.54
CA HIS A 226 24.57 -0.10 7.81
C HIS A 226 24.55 -0.72 6.40
N VAL A 227 23.39 -1.16 5.94
CA VAL A 227 23.21 -1.66 4.57
C VAL A 227 22.84 -0.47 3.69
N ASP A 228 23.72 -0.10 2.77
CA ASP A 228 23.46 0.96 1.81
C ASP A 228 22.91 0.34 0.51
N CYS A 229 21.79 0.88 0.02
CA CYS A 229 21.16 0.43 -1.21
C CYS A 229 21.59 1.35 -2.36
N LEU A 230 22.37 0.84 -3.31
CA LEU A 230 22.74 1.57 -4.51
C LEU A 230 21.83 1.18 -5.68
N PHE A 231 21.00 2.11 -6.13
CA PHE A 231 20.16 1.91 -7.32
C PHE A 231 21.00 2.04 -8.60
N PRO A 232 20.69 1.28 -9.67
CA PRO A 232 21.42 1.37 -10.95
C PRO A 232 21.50 2.79 -11.52
N GLU A 233 20.48 3.61 -11.28
CA GLU A 233 20.40 5.02 -11.68
C GLU A 233 21.40 5.93 -10.92
N GLU A 234 21.74 5.57 -9.68
CA GLU A 234 22.64 6.33 -8.82
C GLU A 234 24.11 5.92 -9.02
N THR A 235 24.36 4.79 -9.70
CA THR A 235 25.72 4.42 -10.06
C THR A 235 26.20 5.31 -11.21
N PRO A 236 27.27 6.13 -11.02
CA PRO A 236 27.87 6.81 -12.15
C PRO A 236 28.28 5.74 -13.18
N PRO A 237 28.13 6.00 -14.50
CA PRO A 237 28.46 5.02 -15.53
C PRO A 237 29.90 4.54 -15.28
N THR A 238 30.00 3.27 -14.90
CA THR A 238 31.20 2.65 -14.34
C THR A 238 32.41 2.99 -15.19
N ASN A 239 33.28 3.89 -14.72
CA ASN A 239 34.71 3.99 -15.03
C ASN A 239 35.12 3.75 -16.49
N LEU A 240 34.28 4.06 -17.48
CA LEU A 240 34.61 3.90 -18.90
C LEU A 240 35.87 4.70 -19.20
N LYS A 241 36.00 5.90 -18.61
CA LYS A 241 37.22 6.73 -18.67
C LYS A 241 38.46 6.07 -18.07
N ILE A 242 38.34 5.26 -17.02
CA ILE A 242 39.51 4.59 -16.40
C ILE A 242 39.93 3.40 -17.26
N LEU A 243 38.97 2.63 -17.79
CA LEU A 243 39.24 1.53 -18.72
C LEU A 243 39.81 2.04 -20.05
N GLU A 244 39.28 3.15 -20.55
CA GLU A 244 39.75 3.84 -21.75
C GLU A 244 41.16 4.43 -21.53
N ALA A 245 41.43 5.05 -20.38
CA ALA A 245 42.77 5.50 -20.01
C ALA A 245 43.77 4.35 -19.87
N ALA A 246 43.35 3.22 -19.27
CA ALA A 246 44.19 2.01 -19.16
C ALA A 246 44.48 1.40 -20.54
N TYR A 247 43.49 1.40 -21.45
CA TYR A 247 43.67 0.96 -22.83
C TYR A 247 44.65 1.86 -23.60
N GLN A 248 44.50 3.18 -23.50
CA GLN A 248 45.39 4.15 -24.13
C GLN A 248 46.83 4.04 -23.60
N TRP A 249 47.00 3.86 -22.28
CA TRP A 249 48.32 3.62 -21.69
C TRP A 249 48.98 2.34 -22.21
N LYS A 250 48.21 1.26 -22.37
CA LYS A 250 48.72 0.01 -22.95
C LYS A 250 49.15 0.20 -24.41
N LYS A 251 48.34 0.91 -25.21
CA LYS A 251 48.66 1.23 -26.62
C LYS A 251 49.94 2.06 -26.75
N GLN A 252 50.16 3.01 -25.84
CA GLN A 252 51.38 3.82 -25.80
C GLN A 252 52.62 2.98 -25.47
N LYS A 253 52.51 2.01 -24.55
CA LYS A 253 53.62 1.09 -24.23
C LYS A 253 53.98 0.14 -25.36
N THR A 254 52.99 -0.39 -26.08
CA THR A 254 53.27 -1.30 -27.20
C THR A 254 53.89 -0.58 -28.40
N ALA A 255 53.56 0.70 -28.59
CA ALA A 255 54.16 1.51 -29.66
C ALA A 255 55.60 1.96 -29.35
N SER A 256 55.99 2.03 -28.07
CA SER A 256 57.37 2.38 -27.67
C SER A 256 58.33 1.19 -27.62
N ASP A 257 57.82 -0.04 -27.67
CA ASP A 257 58.61 -1.28 -27.68
C ASP A 257 58.89 -1.81 -29.11
N GLU A 258 58.34 -1.15 -30.16
CA GLU A 258 58.48 -1.53 -31.57
C GLU A 258 59.42 -0.60 -32.39
N ASP A 259 60.05 0.40 -31.76
CA ASP A 259 61.11 1.28 -32.32
C ASP A 259 62.48 0.99 -31.66
#